data_AF-A0A1Z8LUY0-F1
#
_entry.id   AF-A0A1Z8LUY0-F1
#
_cell.length_a   1.000
_cell.length_b   1.000
_cell.length_c   1.000
_cell.angle_alpha   90.00
_cell.angle_beta   90.00
_cell.angle_gamma   90.00
#
_symmetry.space_group_name_H-M   'P 1'
#
loop_
_entity.id
_entity.type
_entity.pdbx_description
1 polymer ?
#
loop_
_entity_poly.entity_id
_entity_poly.type
_entity_poly.pdbx_seq_one_letter_code
_entity_poly.pdbx_strand_id
1 'polypeptide(L)'
;MAQKKLEPDSQYEKYDLNGDGVVDDEEFEMDAKLVRLENEDKKEDAQRKMAWFALAGMLLYPSLVVLAVLMNMDQAAKILGDMAATYFVSVAAIVAAFFGKEAYIKSKNTDVKK
;
A
#
# COMPACT_ATOMS: atom_id res chain seq x y z
N MET A 1 1.34 -48.28 1.13
CA MET A 1 0.99 -47.27 0.11
C MET A 1 2.30 -46.79 -0.49
N ALA A 2 2.50 -46.91 -1.80
CA ALA A 2 3.73 -46.43 -2.45
C ALA A 2 3.77 -44.90 -2.42
N GLN A 3 4.89 -44.33 -1.99
CA GLN A 3 5.10 -42.89 -1.91
C GLN A 3 5.15 -42.31 -3.34
N LYS A 4 4.26 -41.38 -3.65
CA LYS A 4 4.23 -40.73 -4.97
C LYS A 4 5.45 -39.82 -5.07
N LYS A 5 6.31 -40.08 -6.05
CA LYS A 5 7.50 -39.26 -6.34
C LYS A 5 7.21 -38.30 -7.49
N LEU A 6 7.90 -37.17 -7.50
CA LEU A 6 7.81 -36.17 -8.56
C LEU A 6 8.46 -36.68 -9.84
N GLU A 7 7.93 -36.27 -11.00
CA GLU A 7 8.59 -36.47 -12.29
C GLU A 7 9.85 -35.59 -12.34
N PRO A 8 10.96 -36.09 -12.91
CA PRO A 8 12.16 -35.29 -13.11
C PRO A 8 11.83 -34.10 -14.03
N ASP A 9 12.28 -32.89 -13.67
CA ASP A 9 12.00 -31.62 -14.35
C ASP A 9 10.55 -31.10 -14.15
N SER A 10 9.89 -31.55 -13.08
CA SER A 10 8.56 -31.07 -12.72
C SER A 10 8.58 -29.60 -12.29
N GLN A 11 7.56 -28.84 -12.71
CA GLN A 11 7.31 -27.45 -12.25
C GLN A 11 7.19 -27.30 -10.72
N TYR A 12 7.09 -28.42 -10.00
CA TYR A 12 7.04 -28.47 -8.55
C TYR A 12 8.40 -28.67 -7.87
N GLU A 13 9.49 -28.94 -8.61
CA GLU A 13 10.85 -29.05 -8.05
C GLU A 13 11.28 -27.76 -7.31
N LYS A 14 10.75 -26.60 -7.72
CA LYS A 14 11.00 -25.32 -7.05
C LYS A 14 10.47 -25.25 -5.61
N TYR A 15 9.58 -26.16 -5.22
CA TYR A 15 9.01 -26.25 -3.88
C TYR A 15 9.76 -27.25 -2.99
N ASP A 16 10.74 -27.99 -3.54
CA ASP A 16 11.63 -28.86 -2.77
C ASP A 16 12.69 -27.98 -2.11
N LEU A 17 12.44 -27.61 -0.85
CA LEU A 17 13.26 -26.65 -0.11
C LEU A 17 14.48 -27.33 0.52
N ASN A 18 14.41 -28.65 0.73
CA ASN A 18 15.44 -29.44 1.41
C ASN A 18 16.34 -30.27 0.45
N GLY A 19 15.94 -30.41 -0.82
CA GLY A 19 16.67 -31.09 -1.89
C GLY A 19 16.63 -32.61 -1.82
N ASP A 20 15.63 -33.22 -1.19
CA ASP A 20 15.49 -34.67 -1.02
C ASP A 20 14.71 -35.36 -2.17
N GLY A 21 14.17 -34.58 -3.11
CA GLY A 21 13.44 -35.05 -4.29
C GLY A 21 11.97 -35.40 -4.02
N VAL A 22 11.43 -35.08 -2.83
CA VAL A 22 10.02 -35.29 -2.46
C VAL A 22 9.48 -34.01 -1.82
N VAL A 23 8.63 -33.29 -2.56
CA VAL A 23 7.94 -32.12 -1.99
C VAL A 23 6.88 -32.58 -0.99
N ASP A 24 7.07 -32.24 0.28
CA ASP A 24 6.08 -32.50 1.34
C ASP A 24 5.07 -31.35 1.49
N ASP A 25 3.93 -31.63 2.12
CA ASP A 25 2.86 -30.65 2.36
C ASP A 25 3.39 -29.44 3.19
N GLU A 26 4.34 -29.67 4.11
CA GLU A 26 4.99 -28.64 4.89
C GLU A 26 5.82 -27.67 4.03
N GLU A 27 6.48 -28.16 2.98
CA GLU A 27 7.29 -27.32 2.08
C GLU A 27 6.40 -26.46 1.18
N PHE A 28 5.27 -27.00 0.72
CA PHE A 28 4.23 -26.21 0.04
C PHE A 28 3.66 -25.10 0.92
N GLU A 29 3.37 -25.40 2.19
CA GLU A 29 2.90 -24.38 3.12
C GLU A 29 3.96 -23.31 3.42
N MET A 30 5.23 -23.73 3.52
CA MET A 30 6.35 -22.82 3.76
C MET A 30 6.53 -21.86 2.59
N ASP A 31 6.54 -22.34 1.35
CA ASP A 31 6.65 -21.49 0.15
C ASP A 31 5.44 -20.55 0.01
N ALA A 32 4.22 -21.06 0.25
CA ALA A 32 3.03 -20.22 0.24
C ALA A 32 3.09 -19.10 1.30
N LYS A 33 3.70 -19.34 2.46
CA LYS A 33 3.96 -18.31 3.48
C LYS A 33 5.03 -17.33 3.02
N LEU A 34 6.14 -17.80 2.44
CA LEU A 34 7.21 -16.95 1.92
C LEU A 34 6.72 -16.02 0.81
N VAL A 35 5.95 -16.54 -0.15
CA VAL A 35 5.34 -15.74 -1.23
C VAL A 35 4.36 -14.69 -0.68
N ARG A 36 3.62 -15.02 0.39
CA ARG A 36 2.75 -14.03 1.05
C ARG A 36 3.55 -12.94 1.74
N LEU A 37 4.59 -13.30 2.50
CA LEU A 37 5.50 -12.36 3.15
C LEU A 37 6.16 -11.42 2.14
N GLU A 38 6.67 -11.95 1.03
CA GLU A 38 7.32 -11.13 -0.01
C GLU A 38 6.32 -10.17 -0.68
N ASN A 39 5.07 -10.60 -0.86
CA ASN A 39 4.00 -9.74 -1.37
C ASN A 39 3.57 -8.66 -0.35
N GLU A 40 3.64 -8.96 0.94
CA GLU A 40 3.37 -7.99 2.02
C GLU A 40 4.47 -6.94 2.06
N ASP A 41 5.75 -7.34 2.05
CA ASP A 41 6.89 -6.42 2.01
C ASP A 41 6.84 -5.48 0.79
N LYS A 42 6.54 -6.02 -0.40
CA LYS A 42 6.38 -5.20 -1.62
C LYS A 42 5.25 -4.19 -1.49
N LYS A 43 4.15 -4.54 -0.82
CA LYS A 43 3.04 -3.62 -0.56
C LYS A 43 3.43 -2.54 0.44
N GLU A 44 4.17 -2.86 1.50
CA GLU A 44 4.66 -1.88 2.47
C GLU A 44 5.61 -0.88 1.82
N ASP A 45 6.53 -1.35 0.98
CA ASP A 45 7.45 -0.50 0.23
C ASP A 45 6.71 0.41 -0.77
N ALA A 46 5.70 -0.12 -1.45
CA ALA A 46 4.83 0.67 -2.32
C ALA A 46 4.05 1.72 -1.53
N GLN A 47 3.49 1.37 -0.37
CA GLN A 47 2.79 2.30 0.51
C GLN A 47 3.73 3.40 1.02
N ARG A 48 4.97 3.07 1.40
CA ARG A 48 5.96 4.06 1.83
C ARG A 48 6.27 5.06 0.72
N LYS A 49 6.51 4.59 -0.51
CA LYS A 49 6.77 5.45 -1.66
C LYS A 49 5.56 6.34 -1.99
N MET A 50 4.35 5.77 -1.98
CA MET A 50 3.12 6.52 -2.21
C MET A 50 2.85 7.56 -1.11
N ALA A 51 3.11 7.22 0.16
CA ALA A 51 3.00 8.14 1.27
C ALA A 51 3.99 9.31 1.13
N TRP A 52 5.24 9.04 0.76
CA TRP A 52 6.23 10.09 0.49
C TRP A 52 5.81 11.02 -0.64
N PHE A 53 5.24 10.49 -1.73
CA PHE A 53 4.72 11.30 -2.82
C PHE A 53 3.53 12.15 -2.38
N ALA A 54 2.60 11.59 -1.60
CA ALA A 54 1.46 12.32 -1.07
C ALA A 54 1.88 13.43 -0.09
N LEU A 55 2.85 13.15 0.79
CA LEU A 55 3.43 14.13 1.72
C LEU A 55 4.11 15.28 0.97
N ALA A 56 4.88 14.97 -0.08
CA ALA A 56 5.48 15.99 -0.93
C ALA A 56 4.41 16.83 -1.65
N GLY A 57 3.36 16.20 -2.16
CA GLY A 57 2.24 16.87 -2.80
C GLY A 57 1.46 17.80 -1.87
N MET A 58 1.22 17.40 -0.61
CA MET A 58 0.56 18.26 0.38
C MET A 58 1.40 19.48 0.75
N LEU A 59 2.73 19.39 0.71
CA LEU A 59 3.64 20.50 0.98
C LEU A 59 3.70 21.52 -0.17
N LEU A 60 3.25 21.14 -1.37
CA LEU A 60 3.29 21.99 -2.56
C LEU A 60 2.45 23.26 -2.41
N TYR A 61 1.25 23.17 -1.85
CA TYR A 61 0.39 24.35 -1.67
C TYR A 61 0.99 25.37 -0.67
N PRO A 62 1.39 25.00 0.56
CA PRO A 62 2.05 25.92 1.49
C PRO A 62 3.36 26.50 0.95
N SER A 63 4.17 25.70 0.25
CA SER A 63 5.43 26.19 -0.33
C SER A 63 5.20 27.24 -1.42
N LEU A 64 4.17 27.10 -2.26
CA LEU A 64 3.77 28.11 -3.24
C LEU A 64 3.27 29.41 -2.58
N VAL A 65 2.57 29.32 -1.45
CA VAL A 65 2.17 30.50 -0.67
C VAL A 65 3.39 31.26 -0.18
N VAL A 66 4.39 30.57 0.36
CA VAL A 66 5.65 31.19 0.80
C VAL A 66 6.40 31.81 -0.38
N LEU A 67 6.49 31.13 -1.52
CA LEU A 67 7.12 31.68 -2.74
C LEU A 67 6.41 32.95 -3.25
N ALA A 68 5.08 32.99 -3.22
CA ALA A 68 4.30 34.17 -3.61
C ALA A 68 4.63 35.39 -2.73
N VAL A 69 4.81 35.18 -1.42
CA VAL A 69 5.25 36.23 -0.48
C VAL A 69 6.68 36.69 -0.80
N LEU A 70 7.59 35.76 -1.09
CA LEU A 70 8.98 36.10 -1.47
C LEU A 70 9.07 36.91 -2.77
N MET A 71 8.17 36.66 -3.72
CA MET A 71 8.07 37.41 -4.98
C MET A 71 7.31 38.74 -4.85
N ASN A 72 6.95 39.18 -3.63
CA ASN A 72 6.13 40.37 -3.35
C ASN A 72 4.77 40.38 -4.10
N MET A 73 4.18 39.20 -4.32
CA MET A 73 2.84 39.07 -4.89
C MET A 73 1.78 39.06 -3.79
N ASP A 74 1.66 40.17 -3.05
CA ASP A 74 0.79 40.28 -1.85
C ASP A 74 -0.66 39.89 -2.12
N GLN A 75 -1.20 40.26 -3.28
CA GLN A 75 -2.57 39.93 -3.66
C GLN A 75 -2.76 38.42 -3.93
N ALA A 76 -1.75 37.76 -4.50
CA ALA A 76 -1.80 36.32 -4.74
C ALA A 76 -1.67 35.55 -3.41
N ALA A 77 -0.76 35.95 -2.53
CA ALA A 77 -0.61 35.36 -1.20
C ALA A 77 -1.89 35.49 -0.37
N LYS A 78 -2.58 36.63 -0.46
CA LYS A 78 -3.85 36.88 0.25
C LYS A 78 -4.99 36.01 -0.26
N ILE A 79 -5.18 35.93 -1.58
CA ILE A 79 -6.19 35.03 -2.19
C ILE A 79 -5.91 33.57 -1.84
N LEU A 80 -4.64 33.14 -1.93
CA LEU A 80 -4.26 31.80 -1.54
C LEU A 80 -4.58 31.55 -0.05
N GLY A 81 -4.18 32.45 0.84
CA GLY A 81 -4.47 32.35 2.28
C GLY A 81 -5.96 32.29 2.60
N ASP A 82 -6.78 33.12 1.96
CA ASP A 82 -8.23 33.19 2.19
C ASP A 82 -8.95 31.89 1.74
N MET A 83 -8.41 31.18 0.76
CA MET A 83 -8.96 29.89 0.29
C MET A 83 -8.43 28.68 1.05
N ALA A 84 -7.40 28.85 1.90
CA ALA A 84 -6.72 27.73 2.55
C ALA A 84 -7.67 26.88 3.40
N ALA A 85 -8.54 27.52 4.19
CA ALA A 85 -9.51 26.83 5.04
C ALA A 85 -10.42 25.91 4.22
N THR A 86 -10.97 26.40 3.11
CA THR A 86 -11.85 25.62 2.22
C THR A 86 -11.09 24.46 1.59
N TYR A 87 -9.85 24.68 1.15
CA TYR A 87 -9.02 23.64 0.55
C TYR A 87 -8.72 22.51 1.54
N PHE A 88 -8.27 22.82 2.77
CA PHE A 88 -7.99 21.82 3.79
C PHE A 88 -9.23 21.05 4.23
N VAL A 89 -10.36 21.71 4.41
CA VAL A 89 -11.62 21.05 4.78
C VAL A 89 -12.11 20.13 3.66
N SER A 90 -12.04 20.56 2.40
CA SER A 90 -12.40 19.72 1.25
C SER A 90 -11.49 18.49 1.12
N VAL A 91 -10.17 18.66 1.26
CA VAL A 91 -9.23 17.53 1.22
C VAL A 91 -9.48 16.56 2.37
N ALA A 92 -9.68 17.07 3.59
CA ALA A 92 -10.00 16.24 4.75
C ALA A 92 -11.31 15.45 4.55
N ALA A 93 -12.34 16.08 3.95
CA ALA A 93 -13.60 15.40 3.66
C ALA A 93 -13.42 14.27 2.62
N ILE A 94 -12.64 14.50 1.56
CA ILE A 94 -12.32 13.45 0.58
C ILE A 94 -11.57 12.31 1.26
N VAL A 95 -10.54 12.62 2.03
CA VAL A 95 -9.74 11.63 2.77
C VAL A 95 -10.62 10.83 3.73
N ALA A 96 -11.49 11.49 4.50
CA ALA A 96 -12.42 10.85 5.40
C ALA A 96 -13.41 9.93 4.68
N ALA A 97 -13.93 10.34 3.52
CA ALA A 97 -14.80 9.50 2.70
C ALA A 97 -14.07 8.26 2.18
N PHE A 98 -12.82 8.41 1.73
CA PHE A 98 -11.99 7.29 1.26
C PHE A 98 -11.61 6.32 2.38
N PHE A 99 -11.19 6.80 3.55
CA PHE A 99 -10.90 5.90 4.67
C PHE A 99 -12.18 5.29 5.28
N GLY A 100 -13.28 6.04 5.29
CA GLY A 100 -14.59 5.57 5.73
C GLY A 100 -15.11 4.41 4.89
N LYS A 101 -15.02 4.50 3.54
CA LYS A 101 -15.41 3.39 2.66
C LYS A 101 -14.54 2.15 2.87
N GLU A 102 -13.22 2.31 3.05
CA GLU A 102 -12.29 1.18 3.21
C GLU A 102 -12.55 0.47 4.54
N ALA A 103 -12.79 1.23 5.62
CA ALA A 103 -13.17 0.70 6.92
C ALA A 103 -14.51 -0.06 6.85
N TYR A 104 -15.50 0.48 6.14
CA TYR A 104 -16.81 -0.15 5.95
C TYR A 104 -16.74 -1.45 5.13
N ILE A 105 -15.94 -1.50 4.06
CA ILE A 105 -15.71 -2.72 3.28
C ILE A 105 -14.99 -3.78 4.13
N LYS A 106 -13.98 -3.36 4.90
CA LYS A 106 -13.23 -4.26 5.80
C LYS A 106 -14.12 -4.84 6.90
N SER A 107 -15.01 -4.06 7.50
CA SER A 107 -15.94 -4.57 8.51
C SER A 107 -16.89 -5.62 7.91
N LYS A 108 -17.44 -5.35 6.71
CA LYS A 108 -18.35 -6.28 6.04
C LYS A 108 -17.69 -7.60 5.64
N ASN A 109 -16.43 -7.59 5.22
CA ASN A 109 -15.67 -8.82 4.92
C ASN A 109 -15.29 -9.63 6.16
N THR A 110 -15.26 -8.99 7.35
CA THR A 110 -14.97 -9.67 8.62
C THR A 110 -16.20 -10.40 9.15
N ASP A 111 -17.41 -9.87 8.93
CA ASP A 111 -18.67 -10.51 9.32
C ASP A 111 -19.01 -11.77 8.51
N VAL A 112 -18.51 -11.91 7.27
CA VAL A 112 -18.74 -13.12 6.44
C VAL A 112 -17.88 -14.31 6.87
N LYS A 113 -16.89 -14.10 7.75
CA LYS A 113 -15.99 -15.16 8.27
C LYS A 113 -16.35 -15.63 9.69
N LYS A 114 -17.44 -15.16 10.29
CA LYS A 114 -17.94 -15.64 11.57
C LYS A 114 -19.05 -16.68 11.42
#